data_AF-K4IBE4-F1
#
_entry.id   AF-K4IBE4-F1
#
_cell.length_a   1.000
_cell.length_b   1.000
_cell.length_c   1.000
_cell.angle_alpha   90.00
_cell.angle_beta   90.00
_cell.angle_gamma   90.00
#
_symmetry.space_group_name_H-M   'P 1'
#
loop_
_entity.id
_entity.type
_entity.pdbx_description
1 polymer ?
#
loop_
_entity_poly.entity_id
_entity_poly.type
_entity_poly.pdbx_seq_one_letter_code
_entity_poly.pdbx_strand_id
1 'polypeptide(L)'
;MKTINFDKLLLKTAFSCMACDGDIDKREIKLIKRLHNEKKTFGEIDVNAEMDNLLIAINNNGHLFMKNYFDELTTSNLSEANELNLIEVAIDTIKADQKVEYSEIKFFKVIRSKLKIDNNQILKKHPDFEDYLEQDIITDSYLSRLQDAFFDTHISNEFELISEIDNDILDSLKEKNKE
;
A
#
# COMPACT_ATOMS: atom_id res chain seq x y z
N MET A 1 22.20 4.65 -0.20
CA MET A 1 21.33 3.53 -0.61
C MET A 1 21.04 3.67 -2.09
N LYS A 2 21.12 2.58 -2.86
CA LYS A 2 20.75 2.60 -4.29
C LYS A 2 19.28 3.00 -4.39
N THR A 3 18.99 4.10 -5.10
CA THR A 3 17.64 4.67 -5.30
C THR A 3 16.61 3.62 -5.71
N ILE A 4 17.04 2.64 -6.51
CA ILE A 4 16.25 1.49 -6.99
C ILE A 4 15.55 0.70 -5.87
N ASN A 5 16.13 0.61 -4.67
CA ASN A 5 15.52 -0.16 -3.59
C ASN A 5 14.39 0.60 -2.89
N PHE A 6 14.46 1.93 -2.86
CA PHE A 6 13.43 2.75 -2.23
C PHE A 6 12.21 2.90 -3.14
N ASP A 7 12.41 3.05 -4.45
CA ASP A 7 11.33 3.12 -5.42
C ASP A 7 10.46 1.85 -5.41
N LYS A 8 11.10 0.67 -5.31
CA LYS A 8 10.42 -0.61 -5.12
C LYS A 8 9.68 -0.71 -3.80
N LEU A 9 10.28 -0.19 -2.71
CA LEU A 9 9.62 -0.15 -1.41
C LEU A 9 8.37 0.73 -1.44
N LEU A 10 8.42 1.89 -2.10
CA LEU A 10 7.24 2.74 -2.32
C LEU A 10 6.13 2.01 -3.06
N LEU A 11 6.46 1.31 -4.17
CA LEU A 11 5.48 0.55 -4.91
C LEU A 11 4.91 -0.60 -4.07
N LYS A 12 5.76 -1.32 -3.33
CA LYS A 12 5.34 -2.40 -2.44
C LYS A 12 4.45 -1.90 -1.31
N THR A 13 4.71 -0.71 -0.77
CA THR A 13 3.82 -0.04 0.19
C THR A 13 2.46 0.22 -0.40
N ALA A 14 2.41 0.82 -1.60
CA ALA A 14 1.17 1.09 -2.28
C ALA A 14 0.40 -0.21 -2.54
N PHE A 15 1.06 -1.23 -3.09
CA PHE A 15 0.48 -2.54 -3.36
C PHE A 15 -0.07 -3.23 -2.11
N SER A 16 0.70 -3.19 -1.01
CA SER A 16 0.29 -3.84 0.23
C SER A 16 -0.91 -3.14 0.88
N CYS A 17 -1.09 -1.83 0.67
CA CYS A 17 -2.29 -1.12 1.09
C CYS A 17 -3.53 -1.56 0.30
N MET A 18 -3.41 -1.74 -1.03
CA MET A 18 -4.54 -2.22 -1.85
C MET A 18 -4.96 -3.61 -1.42
N ALA A 19 -4.02 -4.55 -1.36
CA ALA A 19 -4.30 -5.95 -1.07
C ALA A 19 -4.69 -6.24 0.40
N CYS A 20 -4.87 -5.21 1.23
CA CYS A 20 -5.03 -5.36 2.68
C CYS A 20 -6.46 -5.69 3.10
N ASP A 21 -7.45 -5.31 2.29
CA ASP A 21 -8.86 -5.65 2.48
C ASP A 21 -9.25 -6.98 1.81
N GLY A 22 -8.33 -7.57 1.05
CA GLY A 22 -8.53 -8.83 0.34
C GLY A 22 -9.13 -8.68 -1.05
N ASP A 23 -9.20 -7.46 -1.58
CA ASP A 23 -9.57 -7.15 -2.97
C ASP A 23 -8.48 -6.25 -3.61
N ILE A 24 -8.41 -6.23 -4.93
CA ILE A 24 -7.59 -5.24 -5.66
C ILE A 24 -8.48 -4.65 -6.75
N ASP A 25 -8.93 -3.41 -6.54
CA ASP A 25 -9.85 -2.73 -7.44
C ASP A 25 -9.10 -2.04 -8.61
N LYS A 26 -9.77 -2.02 -9.75
CA LYS A 26 -9.37 -1.30 -10.98
C LYS A 26 -8.96 0.16 -10.71
N ARG A 27 -9.63 0.83 -9.78
CA ARG A 27 -9.38 2.22 -9.37
C ARG A 27 -8.00 2.37 -8.72
N GLU A 28 -7.56 1.36 -7.98
CA GLU A 28 -6.28 1.35 -7.29
C GLU A 28 -5.14 1.08 -8.27
N ILE A 29 -5.30 0.13 -9.19
CA ILE A 29 -4.34 -0.09 -10.30
C ILE A 29 -4.17 1.20 -11.12
N LYS A 30 -5.28 1.92 -11.38
CA LYS A 30 -5.24 3.21 -12.08
C LYS A 30 -4.52 4.29 -11.25
N LEU A 31 -4.70 4.32 -9.92
CA LEU A 31 -3.93 5.19 -9.04
C LEU A 31 -2.43 4.91 -9.18
N ILE A 32 -2.00 3.64 -9.06
CA ILE A 32 -0.57 3.27 -9.13
C ILE A 32 0.04 3.75 -10.44
N LYS A 33 -0.64 3.51 -11.57
CA LYS A 33 -0.18 3.98 -12.88
C LYS A 33 -0.12 5.51 -12.96
N ARG A 34 -1.04 6.22 -12.32
CA ARG A 34 -1.02 7.69 -12.23
C ARG A 34 0.16 8.19 -11.40
N LEU A 35 0.39 7.61 -10.22
CA LEU A 35 1.52 7.93 -9.36
C LEU A 35 2.85 7.69 -10.08
N HIS A 36 2.95 6.64 -10.88
CA HIS A 36 4.12 6.37 -11.71
C HIS A 36 4.29 7.40 -12.84
N ASN A 37 3.29 7.57 -13.69
CA ASN A 37 3.43 8.31 -14.95
C ASN A 37 3.41 9.83 -14.75
N GLU A 38 2.60 10.33 -13.81
CA GLU A 38 2.42 11.77 -13.61
C GLU A 38 3.33 12.30 -12.50
N LYS A 39 3.37 11.63 -11.35
CA LYS A 39 4.14 12.08 -10.18
C LYS A 39 5.58 11.54 -10.15
N LYS A 40 5.92 10.57 -11.01
CA LYS A 40 7.22 9.87 -11.01
C LYS A 40 7.58 9.30 -9.63
N THR A 41 6.56 8.90 -8.86
CA THR A 41 6.70 8.47 -7.47
C THR A 41 7.62 7.26 -7.33
N PHE A 42 7.59 6.34 -8.30
CA PHE A 42 8.37 5.10 -8.29
C PHE A 42 9.62 5.15 -9.17
N GLY A 43 10.13 6.35 -9.48
CA GLY A 43 11.35 6.49 -10.27
C GLY A 43 11.26 5.84 -11.66
N GLU A 44 12.30 5.10 -12.03
CA GLU A 44 12.44 4.44 -13.35
C GLU A 44 12.16 2.93 -13.32
N ILE A 45 11.45 2.43 -12.29
CA ILE A 45 11.10 1.01 -12.23
C ILE A 45 10.04 0.65 -13.28
N ASP A 46 10.08 -0.59 -13.76
CA ASP A 46 8.98 -1.15 -14.54
C ASP A 46 7.83 -1.52 -13.57
N VAL A 47 6.89 -0.59 -13.41
CA VAL A 47 5.78 -0.75 -12.46
C VAL A 47 4.90 -1.94 -12.80
N ASN A 48 4.64 -2.22 -14.08
CA ASN A 48 3.77 -3.35 -14.43
C ASN A 48 4.45 -4.68 -14.07
N ALA A 49 5.71 -4.85 -14.46
CA ALA A 49 6.45 -6.07 -14.14
C ALA A 49 6.64 -6.25 -12.63
N GLU A 50 6.88 -5.16 -11.88
CA GLU A 50 7.01 -5.24 -10.43
C GLU A 50 5.68 -5.56 -9.75
N MET A 51 4.57 -4.98 -10.21
CA MET A 51 3.23 -5.30 -9.71
C MET A 51 2.86 -6.77 -9.95
N ASP A 52 3.17 -7.33 -11.11
CA ASP A 52 2.98 -8.76 -11.39
C ASP A 52 3.81 -9.63 -10.43
N ASN A 53 5.06 -9.24 -10.14
CA ASN A 53 5.90 -9.95 -9.17
C ASN A 53 5.32 -9.89 -7.75
N LEU A 54 4.78 -8.73 -7.35
CA LEU A 54 4.13 -8.55 -6.05
C LEU A 54 2.85 -9.40 -5.95
N LEU A 55 2.06 -9.44 -7.02
CA LEU A 55 0.86 -10.28 -7.13
C LEU A 55 1.19 -11.77 -6.99
N ILE A 56 2.21 -12.24 -7.72
CA ILE A 56 2.68 -13.62 -7.60
C ILE A 56 3.15 -13.91 -6.17
N ALA A 57 3.88 -12.98 -5.55
CA ALA A 57 4.41 -13.17 -4.20
C ALA A 57 3.30 -13.25 -3.14
N ILE A 58 2.28 -12.38 -3.22
CA ILE A 58 1.16 -12.38 -2.26
C ILE A 58 0.25 -13.59 -2.47
N ASN A 59 -0.02 -14.00 -3.72
CA ASN A 59 -0.82 -15.21 -4.01
C ASN A 59 -0.09 -16.50 -3.56
N ASN A 60 1.24 -16.55 -3.67
CA ASN A 60 2.00 -17.71 -3.22
C ASN A 60 1.99 -17.88 -1.70
N ASN A 61 2.20 -16.79 -0.95
CA ASN A 61 2.14 -16.79 0.50
C ASN A 61 1.98 -15.37 1.05
N GLY A 62 0.73 -14.91 1.15
CA GLY A 62 0.45 -13.54 1.51
C GLY A 62 0.84 -13.17 2.94
N HIS A 63 0.78 -14.12 3.88
CA HIS A 63 1.29 -13.92 5.24
C HIS A 63 2.81 -13.65 5.24
N LEU A 64 3.59 -14.49 4.54
CA LEU A 64 5.03 -14.29 4.41
C LEU A 64 5.35 -13.00 3.65
N PHE A 65 4.59 -12.68 2.60
CA PHE A 65 4.73 -11.44 1.85
C PHE A 65 4.58 -10.22 2.77
N MET A 66 3.51 -10.14 3.55
CA MET A 66 3.26 -9.00 4.44
C MET A 66 4.26 -8.92 5.58
N LYS A 67 4.65 -10.06 6.16
CA LYS A 67 5.72 -10.10 7.15
C LYS A 67 7.03 -9.54 6.59
N ASN A 68 7.44 -10.00 5.41
CA ASN A 68 8.65 -9.53 4.75
C ASN A 68 8.58 -8.02 4.45
N TYR A 69 7.41 -7.51 4.04
CA TYR A 69 7.20 -6.08 3.85
C TYR A 69 7.45 -5.27 5.14
N PHE A 70 6.86 -5.67 6.27
CA PHE A 70 7.08 -4.97 7.53
C PHE A 70 8.51 -5.08 8.05
N ASP A 71 9.15 -6.24 7.83
CA ASP A 71 10.57 -6.43 8.15
C ASP A 71 11.46 -5.49 7.29
N GLU A 72 11.15 -5.33 6.00
CA GLU A 72 11.83 -4.37 5.12
C GLU A 72 11.63 -2.92 5.57
N LEU A 73 10.43 -2.51 6.00
CA LEU A 73 10.19 -1.18 6.56
C LEU A 73 11.04 -0.92 7.81
N THR A 74 11.11 -1.91 8.71
CA THR A 74 11.81 -1.79 10.00
C THR A 74 13.33 -1.81 9.84
N THR A 75 13.85 -2.61 8.90
CA THR A 75 15.29 -2.79 8.68
C THR A 75 15.88 -1.76 7.71
N SER A 76 15.04 -1.08 6.93
CA SER A 76 15.47 -0.02 6.02
C SER A 76 15.92 1.22 6.77
N ASN A 77 17.14 1.70 6.49
CA ASN A 77 17.63 2.97 7.02
C ASN A 77 17.08 4.15 6.20
N LEU A 78 15.82 4.53 6.46
CA LEU A 78 15.12 5.60 5.76
C LEU A 78 15.43 6.97 6.38
N SER A 79 15.50 8.00 5.54
CA SER A 79 15.49 9.40 6.00
C SER A 79 14.04 9.82 6.32
N GLU A 80 13.85 10.86 7.12
CA GLU A 80 12.52 11.41 7.40
C GLU A 80 11.75 11.76 6.11
N ALA A 81 12.43 12.27 5.09
CA ALA A 81 11.82 12.56 3.79
C ALA A 81 11.34 11.30 3.07
N ASN A 82 12.10 10.21 3.16
CA ASN A 82 11.70 8.93 2.57
C ASN A 82 10.55 8.27 3.35
N GLU A 83 10.58 8.35 4.68
CA GLU A 83 9.46 7.89 5.51
C GLU A 83 8.18 8.68 5.23
N LEU A 84 8.30 10.01 5.04
CA LEU A 84 7.16 10.84 4.66
C LEU A 84 6.60 10.44 3.29
N ASN A 85 7.46 10.18 2.30
CA ASN A 85 7.01 9.71 0.99
C ASN A 85 6.28 8.36 1.07
N LEU A 86 6.74 7.43 1.92
CA LEU A 86 6.04 6.16 2.15
C LEU A 86 4.66 6.37 2.76
N ILE A 87 4.55 7.26 3.75
CA ILE A 87 3.27 7.62 4.35
C ILE A 87 2.36 8.28 3.32
N GLU A 88 2.86 9.21 2.52
CA GLU A 88 2.07 9.87 1.47
C GLU A 88 1.52 8.87 0.46
N VAL A 89 2.34 7.89 0.04
CA VAL A 89 1.89 6.82 -0.86
C VAL A 89 0.82 5.96 -0.21
N ALA A 90 0.99 5.56 1.06
CA ALA A 90 -0.02 4.78 1.77
C ALA A 90 -1.35 5.55 1.90
N ILE A 91 -1.29 6.86 2.21
CA ILE A 91 -2.47 7.73 2.30
C ILE A 91 -3.14 7.87 0.93
N ASP A 92 -2.38 8.14 -0.13
CA ASP A 92 -2.89 8.28 -1.49
C ASP A 92 -3.59 7.00 -1.95
N THR A 93 -3.06 5.82 -1.58
CA THR A 93 -3.68 4.52 -1.86
C THR A 93 -4.98 4.32 -1.10
N ILE A 94 -4.99 4.46 0.22
CA ILE A 94 -6.20 4.28 1.04
C ILE A 94 -7.31 5.24 0.62
N LYS A 95 -6.97 6.49 0.25
CA LYS A 95 -7.94 7.48 -0.23
C LYS A 95 -8.41 7.24 -1.67
N ALA A 96 -7.76 6.36 -2.43
CA ALA A 96 -8.20 6.06 -3.79
C ALA A 96 -9.42 5.16 -3.82
N ASP A 97 -9.62 4.33 -2.80
CA ASP A 97 -10.93 3.75 -2.57
C ASP A 97 -11.87 4.78 -1.92
N GLN A 98 -13.13 4.78 -2.34
CA GLN A 98 -14.16 5.68 -1.83
C GLN A 98 -14.74 5.20 -0.50
N LYS A 99 -14.32 4.03 -0.03
CA LYS A 99 -14.78 3.41 1.20
C LYS A 99 -13.57 2.96 2.00
N VAL A 100 -13.19 3.75 2.99
CA VAL A 100 -12.12 3.32 3.88
C VAL A 100 -12.63 2.24 4.82
N GLU A 101 -11.97 1.09 4.81
CA GLU A 101 -12.25 -0.03 5.68
C GLU A 101 -11.42 0.00 6.97
N TYR A 102 -11.96 -0.61 8.03
CA TYR A 102 -11.26 -0.66 9.31
C TYR A 102 -9.95 -1.47 9.25
N SER A 103 -9.87 -2.43 8.31
CA SER A 103 -8.66 -3.16 7.92
C SER A 103 -7.55 -2.22 7.44
N GLU A 104 -7.88 -1.27 6.56
CA GLU A 104 -6.93 -0.28 6.03
C GLU A 104 -6.41 0.66 7.13
N ILE A 105 -7.30 1.13 8.02
CA ILE A 105 -6.91 1.98 9.15
C ILE A 105 -5.91 1.23 10.04
N LYS A 106 -6.20 -0.03 10.36
CA LYS A 106 -5.28 -0.86 11.15
C LYS A 106 -3.95 -1.06 10.44
N PHE A 107 -3.99 -1.39 9.14
CA PHE A 107 -2.79 -1.60 8.35
C PHE A 107 -1.91 -0.36 8.32
N PHE A 108 -2.52 0.82 8.14
CA PHE A 108 -1.83 2.10 8.22
C PHE A 108 -1.19 2.35 9.59
N LYS A 109 -1.90 2.05 10.69
CA LYS A 109 -1.33 2.14 12.06
C LYS A 109 -0.09 1.26 12.21
N VAL A 110 -0.09 0.05 11.64
CA VAL A 110 1.10 -0.83 11.66
C VAL A 110 2.23 -0.22 10.86
N ILE A 111 2.02 0.23 9.61
CA ILE A 111 3.06 0.91 8.81
C ILE A 111 3.66 2.06 9.60
N ARG A 112 2.79 2.93 10.12
CA ARG A 112 3.18 4.12 10.87
C ARG A 112 4.07 3.79 12.07
N SER A 113 3.76 2.72 12.81
CA SER A 113 4.53 2.27 13.98
C SER A 113 5.95 1.79 13.65
N LYS A 114 6.22 1.38 12.41
CA LYS A 114 7.54 0.92 11.98
C LYS A 114 8.46 2.07 11.54
N LEU A 115 7.91 3.26 11.37
CA LEU A 115 8.63 4.46 10.89
C LEU A 115 8.93 5.44 12.04
N LYS A 116 10.02 6.19 11.89
CA LYS A 116 10.52 7.13 12.93
C LYS A 116 9.96 8.54 12.81
N ILE A 117 9.34 8.87 11.68
CA ILE A 117 8.70 10.16 11.41
C ILE A 117 7.74 10.54 12.54
N ASP A 118 7.48 11.83 12.75
CA ASP A 118 6.56 12.32 13.78
C ASP A 118 5.14 12.52 13.25
N ASN A 119 4.13 12.27 14.09
CA ASN A 119 2.71 12.43 13.70
C ASN A 119 2.40 13.86 13.25
N ASN A 120 3.02 14.87 13.86
CA ASN A 120 2.77 16.27 13.50
C ASN A 120 3.26 16.59 12.08
N GLN A 121 4.28 15.90 11.57
CA GLN A 121 4.74 16.10 10.20
C GLN A 121 3.70 15.58 9.19
N ILE A 122 3.06 14.45 9.50
CA ILE A 122 2.00 13.87 8.68
C ILE A 122 0.75 14.77 8.72
N LEU A 123 0.31 15.16 9.92
CA LEU A 123 -0.88 15.99 10.12
C LEU A 123 -0.79 17.39 9.50
N LYS A 124 0.42 17.94 9.35
CA LYS A 124 0.63 19.20 8.63
C LYS A 124 0.22 19.13 7.16
N LYS A 125 0.36 17.95 6.53
CA LYS A 125 -0.02 17.72 5.13
C LYS A 125 -1.40 17.09 4.99
N HIS A 126 -1.75 16.22 5.93
CA HIS A 126 -2.99 15.45 5.96
C HIS A 126 -3.69 15.61 7.31
N PRO A 127 -4.30 16.77 7.58
CA PRO A 127 -4.99 17.02 8.86
C PRO A 127 -6.21 16.12 9.05
N ASP A 128 -6.76 15.57 7.96
CA ASP A 128 -7.89 14.65 7.95
C ASP A 128 -7.52 13.21 8.34
N PHE A 129 -6.23 12.94 8.62
CA PHE A 129 -5.73 11.62 8.99
C PHE A 129 -5.49 11.45 10.50
N GLU A 130 -6.02 12.35 11.33
CA GLU A 130 -5.88 12.33 12.79
C GLU A 130 -6.32 11.00 13.41
N ASP A 131 -7.49 10.50 13.04
CA ASP A 131 -8.06 9.23 13.53
C ASP A 131 -7.15 8.01 13.23
N TYR A 132 -6.34 8.07 12.18
CA TYR A 132 -5.41 7.03 11.78
C TYR A 132 -4.10 7.06 12.58
N LEU A 133 -3.82 8.20 13.20
CA LEU A 133 -2.62 8.47 13.99
C LEU A 133 -2.89 8.47 15.50
N GLU A 134 -4.17 8.40 15.90
CA GLU A 134 -4.56 8.22 17.29
C GLU A 134 -3.92 6.95 17.87
N GLN A 135 -3.15 7.16 18.94
CA GLN A 135 -2.58 6.08 19.72
C GLN A 135 -3.70 5.39 20.48
N ASP A 136 -4.12 4.23 20.01
CA ASP A 136 -4.55 3.20 20.96
C ASP A 136 -3.36 2.92 21.90
N ILE A 137 -3.58 2.36 23.09
CA ILE A 137 -2.50 1.94 24.00
C ILE A 137 -1.76 0.78 23.33
N ILE A 138 -0.87 1.10 22.40
CA ILE A 138 -0.26 0.19 21.46
C ILE A 138 1.11 -0.17 22.02
N THR A 139 1.18 -1.30 22.70
CA THR A 139 2.45 -1.97 23.00
C THR A 139 2.89 -2.77 21.77
N ASP A 140 4.19 -3.00 21.58
CA ASP A 140 4.70 -3.87 20.50
C ASP A 140 4.01 -5.24 20.47
N SER A 141 3.62 -5.79 21.63
CA SER A 141 2.87 -7.05 21.72
C SER A 141 1.44 -6.95 21.19
N TYR A 142 0.80 -5.79 21.31
CA TYR A 142 -0.52 -5.54 20.77
C TYR A 142 -0.46 -5.38 19.25
N LEU A 143 0.57 -4.69 18.71
CA LEU A 143 0.81 -4.62 17.28
C LEU A 143 1.08 -5.98 16.66
N SER A 144 1.93 -6.78 17.29
CA SER A 144 2.22 -8.13 16.80
C SER A 144 0.95 -8.97 16.73
N ARG A 145 0.12 -8.95 17.80
CA ARG A 145 -1.15 -9.67 17.82
C ARG A 145 -2.16 -9.14 16.80
N LEU A 146 -2.21 -7.82 16.62
CA LEU A 146 -3.06 -7.19 15.62
C LEU A 146 -2.64 -7.60 14.21
N GLN A 147 -1.34 -7.61 13.94
CA GLN A 147 -0.76 -8.02 12.68
C GLN A 147 -1.08 -9.48 12.37
N ASP A 148 -0.85 -10.38 13.34
CA ASP A 148 -1.16 -11.81 13.19
C ASP A 148 -2.67 -12.03 12.95
N ALA A 149 -3.52 -11.41 13.77
CA ALA A 149 -4.98 -11.54 13.64
C ALA A 149 -5.53 -10.95 12.34
N PHE A 150 -4.93 -9.88 11.83
CA PHE A 150 -5.28 -9.26 10.56
C PHE A 150 -4.97 -10.20 9.37
N PHE A 151 -3.79 -10.84 9.38
CA PHE A 151 -3.40 -11.74 8.30
C PHE A 151 -4.25 -13.01 8.25
N ASP A 152 -4.65 -13.54 9.40
CA ASP A 152 -5.49 -14.74 9.47
C ASP A 152 -6.88 -14.53 8.84
N THR A 153 -7.39 -13.29 8.80
CA THR A 153 -8.77 -13.01 8.38
C THR A 153 -8.93 -12.47 6.96
N HIS A 154 -7.90 -11.83 6.38
CA HIS A 154 -8.07 -11.02 5.17
C HIS A 154 -7.23 -11.46 3.96
N ILE A 155 -6.26 -12.36 4.15
CA ILE A 155 -5.34 -12.81 3.08
C ILE A 155 -5.62 -14.26 2.65
N SER A 156 -6.88 -14.69 2.70
CA SER A 156 -7.26 -16.07 2.35
C SER A 156 -7.68 -16.26 0.89
N ASN A 157 -7.79 -15.19 0.10
CA ASN A 157 -8.23 -15.26 -1.29
C ASN A 157 -7.05 -15.10 -2.26
N GLU A 158 -7.10 -15.80 -3.40
CA GLU A 158 -6.20 -15.54 -4.53
C GLU A 158 -6.69 -14.31 -5.29
N PHE A 159 -5.79 -13.35 -5.52
CA PHE A 159 -6.06 -12.15 -6.30
C PHE A 159 -6.02 -12.46 -7.80
N GLU A 160 -6.94 -11.86 -8.58
CA GLU A 160 -6.97 -11.94 -10.05
C GLU A 160 -5.75 -11.28 -10.70
N LEU A 161 -5.43 -11.67 -11.94
CA LEU A 161 -4.31 -11.11 -12.68
C LEU A 161 -4.56 -9.64 -13.04
N ILE A 162 -3.56 -8.78 -12.81
CA ILE A 162 -3.65 -7.33 -13.11
C ILE A 162 -3.95 -7.08 -14.60
N SER A 163 -3.47 -7.95 -15.48
CA SER A 163 -3.75 -7.88 -16.93
C SER A 163 -5.22 -8.11 -17.27
N GLU A 164 -5.92 -8.97 -16.54
CA GLU A 164 -7.36 -9.23 -16.70
C GLU A 164 -8.16 -8.01 -16.22
N ILE A 165 -7.77 -7.46 -15.07
CA ILE A 165 -8.31 -6.22 -14.50
C ILE A 165 -8.16 -5.04 -15.47
N ASP A 166 -7.00 -4.89 -16.11
CA ASP A 166 -6.72 -3.84 -17.09
C ASP A 166 -7.54 -3.96 -18.39
N ASN A 167 -7.75 -5.18 -18.89
CA ASN A 167 -8.52 -5.42 -20.10
C ASN A 167 -9.99 -4.99 -19.91
N ASP A 168 -10.58 -5.30 -18.77
CA ASP A 168 -11.92 -4.84 -18.43
C ASP A 168 -12.03 -3.31 -18.32
N ILE A 169 -10.98 -2.63 -17.85
CA ILE A 169 -10.92 -1.15 -17.87
C ILE A 169 -10.96 -0.64 -19.32
N LEU A 170 -10.16 -1.26 -20.19
CA LEU A 170 -10.11 -0.86 -21.60
C LEU A 170 -11.46 -1.07 -22.30
N ASP A 171 -12.14 -2.16 -22.01
CA ASP A 171 -13.43 -2.48 -22.64
C ASP A 171 -14.56 -1.60 -22.09
N SER A 172 -14.62 -1.35 -20.77
CA SER A 172 -15.58 -0.40 -20.19
C SER A 172 -15.39 1.05 -20.67
N LEU A 173 -14.15 1.47 -20.96
CA LEU A 173 -13.86 2.77 -21.59
C LEU A 173 -14.28 2.83 -23.06
N LYS A 174 -14.17 1.73 -23.81
CA LYS A 174 -14.65 1.67 -25.21
C LYS A 174 -16.18 1.73 -25.28
N GLU A 175 -16.87 1.13 -24.31
CA GLU A 175 -18.34 1.17 -24.24
C GLU A 175 -18.86 2.57 -23.90
N LYS A 176 -18.24 3.27 -22.94
CA LYS A 176 -18.59 4.67 -22.59
C LYS A 176 -18.33 5.70 -23.68
N ASN A 177 -17.45 5.42 -24.63
CA ASN A 177 -17.14 6.33 -25.75
C ASN A 177 -18.00 6.04 -27.01
N LYS A 178 -18.97 5.13 -26.92
CA LYS A 178 -19.91 4.79 -28.01
C LYS A 178 -21.33 5.35 -27.84
N GLU A 179 -21.58 6.15 -26.81
CA GLU A 179 -22.81 6.94 -26.63
C GLU A 179 -22.53 8.43 -26.86
#